data_AF-A0A6I3KFF2-F1
#
_entry.id   AF-A0A6I3KFF2-F1
#
_cell.length_a   1.000
_cell.length_b   1.000
_cell.length_c   1.000
_cell.angle_alpha   90.00
_cell.angle_beta   90.00
_cell.angle_gamma   90.00
#
_symmetry.space_group_name_H-M   'P 1'
#
loop_
_entity.id
_entity.type
_entity.pdbx_description
1 polymer ?
#
loop_
_entity_poly.entity_id
_entity_poly.type
_entity_poly.pdbx_seq_one_letter_code
_entity_poly.pdbx_strand_id
1 'polypeptide(L)'
;MNDHFWPSLYPGIIVGALVGLSRGGVIATVAGAAGGTAGAAIMYFVTARLGLDDGIISLAALIVGATAGAFLCEFCSSRLAATLRQRP
;
A
#
# COMPACT_ATOMS: atom_id res chain seq x y z
N MET A 1 7.48 9.37 17.85
CA MET A 1 7.22 8.38 16.77
C MET A 1 8.39 7.42 16.77
N ASN A 2 8.17 6.10 16.76
CA ASN A 2 9.26 5.12 16.69
C ASN A 2 10.13 5.43 15.48
N ASP A 3 11.43 5.56 15.70
CA ASP A 3 12.50 5.74 14.73
C ASP A 3 12.55 4.58 13.71
N HIS A 4 11.95 3.43 14.04
CA HIS A 4 11.76 2.29 13.14
C HIS A 4 10.53 2.39 12.21
N PHE A 5 9.58 3.28 12.47
CA PHE A 5 8.30 3.31 11.74
C PHE A 5 8.44 3.68 10.26
N TRP A 6 9.20 4.72 9.95
CA TRP A 6 9.39 5.13 8.56
C TRP A 6 10.19 4.09 7.75
N PRO A 7 11.30 3.53 8.28
CA PRO A 7 12.01 2.44 7.63
C PRO A 7 11.16 1.20 7.35
N SER A 8 10.27 0.80 8.28
CA SER A 8 9.41 -0.37 8.10
C SER A 8 8.34 -0.20 7.01
N LEU A 9 8.04 1.05 6.64
CA LEU A 9 7.07 1.39 5.59
C LEU A 9 7.68 1.46 4.18
N TYR A 10 9.00 1.58 4.03
CA TYR A 10 9.65 1.67 2.72
C TYR A 10 9.31 0.49 1.79
N PRO A 11 9.29 -0.77 2.27
CA PRO A 11 8.83 -1.88 1.44
C PRO A 11 7.41 -1.67 0.93
N GLY A 12 6.52 -1.10 1.75
CA GLY A 12 5.14 -0.81 1.36
C GLY A 12 5.01 0.25 0.27
N ILE A 13 5.82 1.32 0.35
CA ILE A 13 5.90 2.36 -0.68
C ILE A 13 6.40 1.74 -2.00
N ILE A 14 7.48 0.96 -1.95
CA ILE A 14 8.12 0.36 -3.13
C ILE A 14 7.17 -0.64 -3.78
N VAL A 15 6.60 -1.56 -2.99
CA VAL A 15 5.65 -2.57 -3.48
C VAL A 15 4.41 -1.90 -4.06
N GLY A 16 3.85 -0.91 -3.37
CA GLY A 16 2.69 -0.16 -3.85
C GLY A 16 2.97 0.56 -5.18
N ALA A 17 4.12 1.22 -5.29
CA ALA A 17 4.53 1.89 -6.52
C ALA A 17 4.71 0.89 -7.67
N LEU A 18 5.36 -0.26 -7.43
CA LEU A 18 5.54 -1.31 -8.44
C LEU A 18 4.21 -1.91 -8.90
N VAL A 19 3.26 -2.12 -7.98
CA VAL A 19 1.91 -2.58 -8.31
C VAL A 19 1.22 -1.57 -9.23
N GLY A 20 1.25 -0.28 -8.87
CA GLY A 20 0.64 0.77 -9.70
C GLY A 20 1.35 0.97 -11.04
N LEU A 21 2.68 0.83 -11.08
CA LEU A 21 3.47 0.92 -12.31
C LEU A 21 3.18 -0.25 -13.26
N SER A 22 2.98 -1.46 -12.73
CA SER A 22 2.65 -2.65 -13.53
C SER A 22 1.35 -2.50 -14.33
N ARG A 23 0.51 -1.53 -13.96
CA ARG A 23 -0.78 -1.22 -14.61
C ARG A 23 -0.74 -0.03 -15.55
N GLY A 24 0.43 0.59 -15.75
CA GLY A 24 0.71 1.41 -16.93
C GLY A 24 0.46 2.91 -16.80
N GLY A 25 0.56 3.51 -15.61
CA GLY A 25 0.43 4.96 -15.48
C GLY A 25 1.12 5.57 -14.27
N VAL A 26 1.57 6.82 -14.41
CA VAL A 26 2.16 7.61 -13.29
C VAL A 26 1.13 7.82 -12.18
N ILE A 27 -0.13 8.12 -12.54
CA ILE A 27 -1.22 8.29 -11.56
C ILE A 27 -1.49 6.96 -10.84
N ALA A 28 -1.51 5.84 -11.55
CA ALA A 28 -1.64 4.50 -10.97
C ALA A 28 -0.47 4.17 -10.04
N THR A 29 0.75 4.56 -10.41
CA THR A 29 1.96 4.41 -9.59
C THR A 29 1.86 5.19 -8.28
N VAL A 30 1.42 6.45 -8.32
CA VAL A 30 1.25 7.30 -7.13
C VAL A 30 0.11 6.79 -6.24
N ALA A 31 -1.02 6.41 -6.83
CA ALA A 31 -2.15 5.82 -6.11
C ALA A 31 -1.75 4.47 -5.47
N GLY A 32 -1.02 3.64 -6.21
CA GLY A 32 -0.46 2.38 -5.73
C GLY A 32 0.51 2.60 -4.58
N ALA A 33 1.42 3.57 -4.68
CA ALA A 33 2.34 3.91 -3.60
C ALA A 33 1.60 4.39 -2.34
N ALA A 34 0.61 5.28 -2.49
CA ALA A 34 -0.20 5.76 -1.37
C ALA A 34 -0.99 4.62 -0.71
N GLY A 35 -1.66 3.79 -1.51
CA GLY A 35 -2.40 2.62 -1.04
C GLY A 35 -1.50 1.58 -0.38
N GLY A 36 -0.32 1.31 -0.96
CA GLY A 36 0.66 0.38 -0.42
C GLY A 36 1.27 0.84 0.89
N THR A 37 1.52 2.14 1.02
CA THR A 37 1.97 2.74 2.29
C THR A 37 0.90 2.62 3.37
N ALA A 38 -0.35 2.93 3.04
CA ALA A 38 -1.47 2.81 3.98
C ALA A 38 -1.69 1.36 4.42
N GLY A 39 -1.63 0.41 3.47
CA GLY A 39 -1.76 -1.02 3.75
C GLY A 39 -0.62 -1.57 4.61
N ALA A 40 0.63 -1.15 4.34
CA ALA A 40 1.77 -1.48 5.18
C ALA A 40 1.64 -0.87 6.58
N ALA A 41 1.19 0.38 6.70
CA ALA A 41 1.00 1.03 8.00
C ALA A 41 -0.04 0.31 8.87
N ILE A 42 -1.15 -0.13 8.27
CA ILE A 42 -2.15 -0.95 8.97
C ILE A 42 -1.49 -2.24 9.47
N MET A 43 -0.76 -2.96 8.61
CA MET A 43 -0.13 -4.21 9.01
C MET A 43 0.98 -4.03 10.03
N TYR A 44 1.74 -2.93 10.00
CA TYR A 44 2.71 -2.60 11.03
C TYR A 44 2.07 -2.56 12.43
N PHE A 45 0.90 -1.95 12.56
CA PHE A 45 0.18 -1.93 13.84
C PHE A 45 -0.40 -3.30 14.18
N VAL A 46 -0.87 -4.07 13.19
CA VAL A 46 -1.38 -5.43 13.43
C VAL A 46 -0.27 -6.35 13.93
N THR A 47 0.89 -6.38 13.27
CA THR A 47 2.03 -7.21 13.67
C THR A 47 2.54 -6.80 15.05
N ALA A 48 2.57 -5.50 15.35
CA ALA A 48 2.97 -5.02 16.68
C ALA A 48 2.01 -5.43 17.80
N ARG A 49 0.70 -5.49 17.51
CA ARG A 49 -0.28 -5.99 18.48
C ARG A 49 -0.20 -7.50 18.68
N LEU A 50 0.30 -8.23 17.69
CA LEU A 50 0.50 -9.68 17.75
C LEU A 50 1.88 -10.07 18.32
N GLY A 51 2.74 -9.10 18.65
CA GLY A 51 4.12 -9.36 19.08
C GLY A 51 4.99 -9.98 18.00
N LEU A 52 4.65 -9.74 16.73
CA LEU A 52 5.38 -10.22 15.54
C LEU A 52 6.31 -9.14 15.00
N ASP A 53 6.89 -8.33 15.88
CA ASP A 53 7.62 -7.11 15.52
C ASP A 53 8.88 -7.39 14.70
N ASP A 54 9.56 -8.51 14.99
CA ASP A 54 10.86 -8.83 14.42
C ASP A 54 10.84 -10.12 13.59
N GLY A 55 11.20 -9.97 12.31
CA GLY A 55 11.51 -11.09 11.42
C GLY A 55 10.76 -11.10 10.09
N ILE A 56 11.01 -12.14 9.31
CA ILE A 56 10.44 -12.36 7.97
C ILE A 56 8.91 -12.34 7.97
N ILE A 57 8.28 -12.76 9.08
CA ILE A 57 6.82 -12.81 9.20
C ILE A 57 6.23 -11.40 9.21
N SER A 58 6.84 -10.46 9.96
CA SER A 58 6.45 -9.05 9.98
C SER A 58 6.54 -8.44 8.59
N LEU A 59 7.68 -8.66 7.91
CA LEU A 59 7.93 -8.17 6.56
C LEU A 59 6.92 -8.75 5.55
N ALA A 60 6.63 -10.04 5.62
CA ALA A 60 5.64 -10.67 4.75
C ALA A 60 4.24 -10.09 4.98
N ALA A 61 3.84 -9.88 6.24
CA ALA A 61 2.58 -9.24 6.57
C ALA A 61 2.50 -7.79 6.04
N LEU A 62 3.58 -7.01 6.17
CA LEU A 62 3.69 -5.67 5.61
C LEU A 62 3.53 -5.65 4.09
N ILE A 63 4.19 -6.57 3.37
CA ILE A 63 4.10 -6.71 1.91
C ILE A 63 2.68 -7.12 1.48
N VAL A 64 2.04 -8.04 2.21
CA VAL A 64 0.65 -8.46 1.94
C VAL A 64 -0.31 -7.29 2.18
N GLY A 65 -0.14 -6.55 3.28
CA GLY A 65 -0.90 -5.33 3.55
C GLY A 65 -0.72 -4.28 2.45
N ALA A 66 0.52 -4.05 2.03
CA ALA A 66 0.84 -3.09 0.97
C ALA A 66 0.21 -3.46 -0.37
N THR A 67 0.32 -4.72 -0.78
CA THR A 67 -0.31 -5.16 -2.04
C THR A 67 -1.83 -5.03 -1.96
N ALA A 68 -2.46 -5.46 -0.87
CA ALA A 68 -3.90 -5.29 -0.68
C ALA A 68 -4.33 -3.81 -0.71
N GLY A 69 -3.60 -2.94 -0.02
CA GLY A 69 -3.86 -1.50 0.03
C GLY A 69 -3.68 -0.83 -1.34
N ALA A 70 -2.64 -1.20 -2.09
CA ALA A 70 -2.42 -0.70 -3.45
C ALA A 70 -3.56 -1.10 -4.39
N PHE A 71 -3.98 -2.38 -4.37
CA PHE A 71 -5.11 -2.87 -5.16
C PHE A 71 -6.42 -2.15 -4.81
N LEU A 72 -6.68 -1.91 -3.53
CA LEU A 72 -7.91 -1.26 -3.09
C LEU A 72 -7.94 0.22 -3.50
N CYS A 73 -6.81 0.93 -3.33
CA CYS A 73 -6.70 2.33 -3.72
C CYS A 73 -6.87 2.50 -5.24
N GLU A 74 -6.34 1.55 -6.00
CA GLU A 74 -6.48 1.53 -7.45
C GLU A 74 -7.88 1.13 -7.91
N PHE A 75 -8.54 0.19 -7.23
CA PHE A 75 -9.95 -0.13 -7.45
C PHE A 75 -10.83 1.10 -7.22
N CYS A 76 -10.59 1.85 -6.15
CA CYS A 76 -11.28 3.11 -5.89
C CYS A 76 -10.97 4.16 -6.96
N SER A 77 -9.70 4.27 -7.39
CA SER A 77 -9.28 5.23 -8.42
C SER A 77 -9.91 4.94 -9.79
N SER A 78 -9.95 3.68 -10.20
CA SER A 78 -10.59 3.25 -11.45
C SER A 78 -12.10 3.43 -11.41
N ARG A 79 -12.75 3.13 -10.28
CA ARG A 79 -14.18 3.41 -10.06
C ARG A 79 -14.48 4.91 -10.13
N LEU A 80 -13.68 5.74 -9.47
CA LEU A 80 -13.85 7.20 -9.47
C LEU A 80 -13.64 7.77 -10.87
N ALA A 81 -12.62 7.31 -11.60
CA ALA A 81 -12.38 7.70 -12.99
C ALA A 81 -13.54 7.29 -13.91
N ALA A 82 -14.13 6.11 -13.73
CA ALA A 82 -15.30 5.67 -14.47
C ALA A 82 -16.52 6.55 -14.18
N THR A 83 -16.74 6.94 -12.92
CA THR A 83 -17.82 7.85 -12.53
C THR A 83 -17.64 9.26 -13.09
N LEU A 84 -16.41 9.79 -13.09
CA LEU A 84 -16.10 11.12 -13.64
C LEU A 84 -16.27 11.18 -15.16
N ARG A 85 -15.99 10.08 -15.87
CA ARG A 85 -16.18 9.98 -17.32
C ARG A 85 -17.66 9.95 -17.75
N GLN A 86 -18.58 9.67 -16.82
CA GLN A 86 -20.02 9.67 -17.05
C GLN A 86 -20.72 10.99 -16.70
N ARG A 87 -19.99 12.01 -16.23
CA ARG A 87 -20.56 13.36 -16.11
C ARG A 87 -20.53 14.03 -17.49
N PRO A 88 -21.70 14.39 -18.06
CA PRO A 88 -21.80 15.05 -19.36
C PRO A 88 -21.19 16.46 -19.34
#